data_AF-A0A354C577-F1
#
_entry.id   AF-A0A354C577-F1
#
_cell.length_a   1.000
_cell.length_b   1.000
_cell.length_c   1.000
_cell.angle_alpha   90.00
_cell.angle_beta   90.00
_cell.angle_gamma   90.00
#
_symmetry.space_group_name_H-M   'P 1'
#
loop_
_entity.id
_entity.type
_entity.pdbx_description
1 polymer ?
#
loop_
_entity_poly.entity_id
_entity_poly.type
_entity_poly.pdbx_seq_one_letter_code
_entity_poly.pdbx_strand_id
1 'polypeptide(L)' 'EEASRRGYRFDAGKIGAKQRCSKILVTEGQLEYELQHLITKLKTRDPAQYKKISAVLKPEAHPLFSVVAGGIQLWERRL' A
#
# COMPACT_ATOMS: atom_id res chain seq x y z
N GLU A 1 8.44 -7.00 -13.25
CA GLU A 1 7.99 -8.38 -13.60
C GLU A 1 6.48 -8.49 -13.80
N GLU A 2 5.65 -7.99 -12.88
CA GLU A 2 4.18 -8.11 -12.96
C GLU A 2 3.54 -7.54 -14.25
N ALA A 3 3.99 -6.37 -14.70
CA ALA A 3 3.47 -5.74 -15.92
C ALA A 3 3.72 -6.60 -17.17
N SER A 4 4.93 -7.12 -17.32
CA SER A 4 5.31 -8.04 -18.40
C SER A 4 4.51 -9.35 -18.34
N ARG A 5 4.32 -9.90 -17.13
CA ARG A 5 3.50 -11.11 -16.90
C ARG A 5 2.05 -10.93 -17.37
N ARG A 6 1.52 -9.71 -17.26
CA ARG A 6 0.16 -9.36 -17.74
C ARG A 6 0.12 -8.93 -19.22
N GLY A 7 1.22 -9.02 -19.95
CA GLY A 7 1.29 -8.66 -21.38
C GLY A 7 1.45 -7.16 -21.67
N TYR A 8 1.71 -6.34 -20.64
CA TYR A 8 1.99 -4.92 -20.86
C TYR A 8 3.41 -4.72 -21.38
N ARG A 9 3.57 -3.78 -22.32
CA ARG A 9 4.88 -3.35 -22.85
C ARG A 9 5.57 -2.40 -21.86
N PHE A 10 6.04 -2.96 -20.75
CA PHE A 10 6.80 -2.24 -19.74
C PHE A 10 8.23 -1.99 -20.23
N ASP A 11 8.66 -0.74 -20.19
CA ASP A 11 10.00 -0.30 -20.58
C ASP A 11 10.74 0.25 -19.36
N ALA A 12 11.62 -0.57 -18.79
CA ALA A 12 12.42 -0.20 -17.63
C ALA A 12 13.42 0.93 -17.91
N GLY A 13 13.79 1.16 -19.19
CA GLY A 13 14.72 2.21 -19.59
C GLY A 13 14.15 3.62 -19.38
N LYS A 14 12.84 3.75 -19.18
CA LYS A 14 12.18 5.02 -18.81
C LYS A 14 12.34 5.38 -17.34
N ILE A 15 12.87 4.47 -16.51
CA ILE A 15 13.12 4.73 -15.09
C ILE A 15 14.46 5.44 -14.96
N GLY A 16 14.44 6.67 -14.44
CA GLY A 16 15.64 7.44 -14.16
C GLY A 16 16.45 6.91 -12.96
N ALA A 17 17.60 7.53 -12.72
CA ALA A 17 18.42 7.23 -11.55
C ALA A 17 17.66 7.47 -10.23
N LYS A 18 17.99 6.71 -9.19
CA LYS A 18 17.41 6.90 -7.86
C LYS A 18 17.77 8.29 -7.33
N GLN A 19 16.77 9.03 -6.88
CA GLN A 19 16.93 10.34 -6.28
C GLN A 19 16.57 10.28 -4.79
N ARG A 20 17.23 11.09 -3.97
CA ARG A 20 16.80 11.33 -2.59
C ARG A 20 15.51 12.15 -2.63
N CYS A 21 14.53 11.72 -1.85
CA CYS A 21 13.28 12.43 -1.66
C CYS A 21 12.96 12.55 -0.18
N SER A 22 12.21 13.59 0.17
CA SER A 22 11.68 13.77 1.51
C SER A 22 10.68 12.67 1.84
N LYS A 23 10.63 12.27 3.10
CA LYS A 23 9.62 11.32 3.57
C LYS A 23 8.23 11.94 3.52
N ILE A 24 7.23 11.10 3.28
CA ILE A 24 5.82 11.46 3.27
C ILE A 24 5.23 11.14 4.63
N LEU A 25 4.51 12.08 5.24
CA LEU A 25 3.84 11.81 6.52
C LEU A 25 2.63 10.91 6.28
N VAL A 26 2.46 9.93 7.15
CA VAL A 26 1.25 9.08 7.18
C VAL A 26 0.83 8.88 8.63
N THR A 27 -0.48 8.93 8.87
CA THR A 27 -1.01 8.70 10.22
C THR A 27 -1.16 7.21 10.50
N GLU A 28 -1.02 6.81 11.76
CA GLU A 28 -1.29 5.44 12.20
C GLU A 28 -2.70 4.98 11.81
N GLY A 29 -3.71 5.84 12.04
CA GLY A 29 -5.09 5.54 11.67
C GLY A 29 -5.31 5.35 10.16
N GLN A 30 -4.55 6.04 9.30
CA GLN A 30 -4.63 5.81 7.85
C GLN A 30 -4.04 4.44 7.47
N LEU A 31 -2.91 4.05 8.07
CA LEU A 31 -2.30 2.74 7.79
C LEU A 31 -3.21 1.58 8.19
N GLU A 32 -3.81 1.67 9.38
CA GLU A 32 -4.78 0.67 9.86
C GLU A 32 -6.00 0.60 8.93
N TYR A 33 -6.51 1.76 8.51
CA TYR A 33 -7.64 1.84 7.59
C TYR A 33 -7.34 1.20 6.23
N GLU A 34 -6.19 1.52 5.62
CA GLU A 34 -5.75 0.94 4.35
C GLU A 34 -5.55 -0.57 4.44
N LEU A 35 -5.04 -1.08 5.57
CA LEU A 35 -4.91 -2.52 5.80
C LEU A 35 -6.27 -3.22 5.82
N GLN A 36 -7.26 -2.68 6.54
CA GLN A 36 -8.63 -3.22 6.55
C GLN A 36 -9.29 -3.17 5.17
N HIS A 37 -9.07 -2.08 4.43
CA HIS A 37 -9.50 -1.94 3.05
C HIS A 37 -8.88 -2.98 2.13
N LEU A 38 -7.58 -3.24 2.28
CA LEU A 38 -6.87 -4.26 1.52
C LEU A 38 -7.44 -5.66 1.83
N ILE A 39 -7.57 -6.00 3.12
CA ILE A 39 -8.13 -7.29 3.57
C ILE A 39 -9.52 -7.52 2.97
N THR A 40 -10.39 -6.51 3.04
CA THR A 40 -11.75 -6.58 2.48
C THR A 40 -11.74 -6.86 0.98
N LYS A 41 -10.89 -6.16 0.21
CA LYS A 41 -10.77 -6.37 -1.24
C LYS A 41 -10.21 -7.76 -1.58
N LEU A 42 -9.22 -8.23 -0.83
CA LEU A 42 -8.56 -9.51 -1.10
C LEU A 42 -9.47 -10.70 -0.82
N LYS A 43 -10.39 -10.60 0.16
CA LYS A 43 -11.34 -11.69 0.48
C LYS A 43 -12.05 -12.23 -0.76
N THR A 44 -12.39 -11.36 -1.71
CA THR A 44 -13.04 -11.75 -2.98
C THR A 44 -12.06 -11.89 -4.13
N ARG A 45 -11.06 -11.00 -4.23
CA ARG A 45 -10.19 -10.89 -5.42
C ARG A 45 -9.00 -11.85 -5.40
N ASP A 46 -8.52 -12.23 -4.21
CA ASP A 46 -7.40 -13.13 -4.03
C ASP A 46 -7.48 -13.79 -2.62
N PRO A 47 -8.27 -14.87 -2.49
CA PRO A 47 -8.46 -15.57 -1.23
C PRO A 47 -7.16 -16.15 -0.64
N ALA A 48 -6.16 -16.43 -1.48
CA ALA A 48 -4.87 -16.94 -1.03
C ALA A 48 -4.06 -15.85 -0.32
N GLN A 49 -4.03 -14.62 -0.86
CA GLN A 49 -3.42 -13.48 -0.19
C GLN A 49 -4.20 -13.02 1.04
N TYR A 50 -5.54 -13.07 0.99
CA TYR A 50 -6.37 -12.77 2.16
C TYR A 50 -5.94 -13.59 3.39
N LYS A 51 -5.75 -14.92 3.23
CA LYS A 51 -5.32 -15.80 4.33
C LYS A 51 -3.97 -15.41 4.94
N LYS A 52 -3.07 -14.80 4.16
CA LYS A 52 -1.75 -14.38 4.62
C LYS A 52 -1.83 -13.04 5.36
N ILE A 53 -2.60 -12.11 4.81
CA ILE A 53 -2.64 -10.71 5.28
C ILE A 53 -3.64 -10.51 6.42
N SER A 54 -4.68 -11.34 6.53
CA SER A 54 -5.71 -11.20 7.57
C SER A 54 -5.19 -11.34 9.00
N ALA A 55 -4.01 -11.95 9.19
CA ALA A 55 -3.36 -12.09 10.49
C ALA A 55 -2.48 -10.88 10.87
N VAL A 56 -2.28 -9.92 9.97
CA VAL A 56 -1.45 -8.73 10.24
C VAL A 56 -2.23 -7.77 11.13
N LEU A 57 -1.72 -7.54 12.34
CA LEU A 57 -2.34 -6.62 13.31
C LEU A 57 -1.85 -5.17 13.14
N LYS A 58 -0.57 -5.00 12.81
CA LYS A 58 0.05 -3.69 12.61
C LYS A 58 0.81 -3.67 11.29
N PRO A 59 0.43 -2.83 10.32
CA PRO A 59 1.13 -2.74 9.05
C PRO A 59 2.47 -2.02 9.22
N GLU A 60 3.50 -2.52 8.55
CA GLU A 60 4.77 -1.81 8.40
C GLU A 60 4.69 -0.84 7.23
N ALA A 61 5.04 0.43 7.48
CA ALA A 61 5.07 1.44 6.44
C ALA A 61 6.33 1.30 5.58
N HIS A 62 6.19 1.54 4.28
CA HIS A 62 7.34 1.61 3.37
C HIS A 62 8.32 2.73 3.84
N PRO A 63 9.65 2.60 3.67
CA PRO A 63 10.64 3.58 4.15
C PRO A 63 10.47 5.03 3.64
N LEU A 64 9.68 5.21 2.58
CA LEU A 64 9.30 6.52 2.05
C LEU A 64 8.35 7.27 3.00
N PHE A 65 7.67 6.56 3.90
CA PHE A 65 6.75 7.14 4.85
C PHE A 65 7.42 7.37 6.22
N SER A 66 6.98 8.42 6.89
CA SER A 66 7.21 8.64 8.31
C SER A 66 5.88 8.57 9.03
N VAL A 67 5.74 7.58 9.92
CA VAL A 67 4.50 7.35 10.66
C VAL A 67 4.41 8.36 11.80
N VAL A 68 3.26 9.02 11.91
CA VAL A 68 2.94 9.96 12.99
C VAL A 68 1.61 9.56 13.64
N ALA A 69 1.46 9.88 14.92
CA ALA A 69 0.19 9.69 15.61
C ALA A 69 -0.91 10.52 14.92
N GLY A 70 -2.09 9.92 14.75
CA GLY A 70 -3.24 10.59 14.14
C GLY A 70 -4.29 9.63 13.61
N GLY A 71 -5.48 10.16 13.33
CA GLY A 71 -6.61 9.41 12.77
C GLY A 71 -6.54 9.20 11.26
N ILE A 72 -7.64 8.72 10.69
CA ILE A 72 -7.83 8.61 9.23
C ILE A 72 -7.80 10.01 8.61
N GLN A 73 -7.23 10.13 7.41
CA GLN A 73 -7.18 11.41 6.70
C GLN A 73 -8.58 11.90 6.31
N LEU A 74 -8.80 13.21 6.39
CA LEU A 74 -10.13 13.82 6.21
C LEU A 74 -10.71 13.65 4.80
N TRP A 75 -9.85 13.45 3.80
CA TRP A 75 -10.25 13.22 2.40
C TRP A 75 -10.76 11.81 2.13
N GLU A 76 -10.68 10.91 3.10
CA GLU A 76 -10.95 9.50 2.90
C GLU A 76 -12.44 9.28 2.68
N ARG A 77 -12.79 8.59 1.59
CA ARG A 77 -14.19 8.28 1.29
C ARG A 77 -14.48 6.88 1.78
N ARG A 78 -15.28 6.81 2.84
CA ARG A 78 -15.78 5.54 3.36
C ARG A 78 -16.76 4.95 2.34
N LEU A 79 -16.37 3.82 1.74
CA LEU A 79 -17.20 3.01 0.85
C LEU A 79 -18.08 2.05 1.66
#